data_AF-A0A3C2CMV8-F1
#
_entry.id   AF-A0A3C2CMV8-F1
#
_cell.length_a   1.000
_cell.length_b   1.000
_cell.length_c   1.000
_cell.angle_alpha   90.00
_cell.angle_beta   90.00
_cell.angle_gamma   90.00
#
_symmetry.space_group_name_H-M   'P 1'
#
loop_
_entity.id
_entity.type
_entity.pdbx_description
1 polymer ?
#
loop_
_entity_poly.entity_id
_entity_poly.type
_entity_poly.pdbx_seq_one_letter_code
_entity_poly.pdbx_strand_id
1 'polypeptide(L)'
;MPREKRDRKLSSGDWLVNWFFRRCIQILRSEEWQIQMKPNLRLRHEGEQRSEVLCGMTDFGNNIIYLNPSRRKHPTSDDLAKTLVHELAHILFNSSEDDKFVSHRNIYQIEKIWDRFSENQRKALLSFIPKKYRQKK
;
A
#
# COMPACT_ATOMS: atom_id res chain seq x y z
N MET A 1 -36.43 17.34 -19.66
CA MET A 1 -35.05 17.87 -19.62
C MET A 1 -34.26 17.12 -18.55
N PRO A 2 -33.29 16.25 -18.91
CA PRO A 2 -32.42 15.65 -17.91
C PRO A 2 -31.48 16.74 -17.38
N ARG A 3 -31.44 16.90 -16.05
CA ARG A 3 -30.46 17.78 -15.39
C ARG A 3 -29.07 17.23 -15.67
N GLU A 4 -28.28 17.98 -16.46
CA GLU A 4 -26.84 17.79 -16.55
C GLU A 4 -26.27 17.67 -15.14
N LYS A 5 -25.64 16.53 -14.85
CA LYS A 5 -24.85 16.36 -13.63
C LYS A 5 -23.71 17.38 -13.72
N ARG A 6 -23.86 18.52 -13.07
CA ARG A 6 -22.77 19.50 -12.89
C ARG A 6 -21.53 18.72 -12.46
N ASP A 7 -20.48 18.78 -13.27
CA ASP A 7 -19.17 18.27 -12.91
C ASP A 7 -18.78 18.91 -11.57
N ARG A 8 -18.92 18.15 -10.48
CA ARG A 8 -18.46 18.58 -9.17
C ARG A 8 -16.96 18.78 -9.29
N LYS A 9 -16.50 20.04 -9.27
CA LYS A 9 -15.08 20.37 -9.13
C LYS A 9 -14.54 19.59 -7.93
N LEU A 10 -13.65 18.64 -8.19
CA LEU A 10 -12.97 17.87 -7.16
C LEU A 10 -12.26 18.87 -6.23
N SER A 11 -12.42 18.70 -4.92
CA SER A 11 -11.63 19.49 -3.98
C SER A 11 -10.15 19.17 -4.16
N SER A 12 -9.24 20.06 -3.75
CA SER A 12 -7.80 19.80 -3.75
C SER A 12 -7.45 18.50 -3.01
N GLY A 13 -8.19 18.18 -1.95
CA GLY A 13 -8.06 16.92 -1.23
C GLY A 13 -8.49 15.70 -2.04
N ASP A 14 -9.59 15.77 -2.79
CA ASP A 14 -10.05 14.66 -3.62
C ASP A 14 -9.13 14.44 -4.83
N TRP A 15 -8.55 15.53 -5.35
CA TRP A 15 -7.52 15.44 -6.38
C TRP A 15 -6.29 14.67 -5.88
N LEU A 16 -5.79 15.00 -4.68
CA LEU A 16 -4.63 14.31 -4.08
C LEU A 16 -4.89 12.82 -3.87
N VAL A 17 -6.06 12.48 -3.33
CA VAL A 17 -6.48 11.08 -3.12
C VAL A 17 -6.49 10.31 -4.45
N ASN A 18 -7.06 10.90 -5.50
CA ASN A 18 -7.10 10.29 -6.82
C ASN A 18 -5.73 10.19 -7.48
N TRP A 19 -4.90 11.22 -7.34
CA TRP A 19 -3.52 11.22 -7.84
C TRP A 19 -2.71 10.09 -7.21
N PHE A 20 -2.73 9.98 -5.87
CA PHE A 20 -1.99 8.96 -5.15
C PHE A 20 -2.48 7.55 -5.51
N PHE A 21 -3.80 7.33 -5.56
CA PHE A 21 -4.37 6.06 -6.03
C PHE A 21 -3.90 5.70 -7.44
N ARG A 22 -3.89 6.66 -8.38
CA ARG A 22 -3.41 6.41 -9.76
C ARG A 22 -1.94 6.01 -9.78
N ARG A 23 -1.08 6.62 -8.96
CA ARG A 23 0.33 6.24 -8.83
C ARG A 23 0.49 4.83 -8.29
N CYS A 24 -0.26 4.45 -7.26
CA CYS A 24 -0.29 3.08 -6.75
C CYS A 24 -0.64 2.07 -7.87
N ILE A 25 -1.70 2.34 -8.65
CA ILE A 25 -2.11 1.45 -9.74
C ILE A 25 -1.07 1.39 -10.86
N GLN A 26 -0.37 2.49 -11.16
CA GLN A 26 0.71 2.51 -12.14
C GLN A 26 1.87 1.60 -11.71
N ILE A 27 2.35 1.75 -10.47
CA ILE A 27 3.42 0.90 -9.90
C ILE A 27 3.02 -0.57 -9.95
N LEU A 28 1.79 -0.88 -9.52
CA LEU A 28 1.30 -2.26 -9.48
C LEU A 28 1.08 -2.90 -10.87
N ARG A 29 0.98 -2.09 -11.92
CA ARG A 29 0.76 -2.56 -13.31
C ARG A 29 2.00 -2.49 -14.18
N SER A 30 3.07 -1.82 -13.76
CA SER A 30 4.30 -1.72 -14.55
C SER A 30 5.06 -3.05 -14.63
N GLU A 31 4.68 -4.05 -13.81
CA GLU A 31 5.36 -5.34 -13.64
C GLU A 31 6.82 -5.23 -13.14
N GLU A 32 7.32 -4.01 -12.91
CA GLU A 32 8.61 -3.74 -12.29
C GLU A 32 8.66 -4.21 -10.84
N TRP A 33 7.52 -4.13 -10.14
CA TRP A 33 7.37 -4.51 -8.74
C TRP A 33 6.55 -5.78 -8.58
N GLN A 34 7.08 -6.74 -7.82
CA GLN A 34 6.42 -8.00 -7.53
C GLN A 34 5.82 -8.01 -6.13
N ILE A 35 4.57 -8.46 -5.98
CA ILE A 35 3.98 -8.71 -4.66
C ILE A 35 4.23 -10.16 -4.25
N GLN A 36 4.89 -10.36 -3.11
CA GLN A 36 5.12 -11.67 -2.53
C GLN A 36 4.54 -11.80 -1.12
N MET A 37 3.93 -12.95 -0.83
CA MET A 37 3.28 -13.20 0.45
C MET A 37 4.22 -14.01 1.35
N LYS A 38 4.66 -13.45 2.48
CA LYS A 38 5.68 -14.02 3.37
C LYS A 38 5.17 -14.16 4.81
N PRO A 39 4.64 -15.34 5.22
CA PRO A 39 4.03 -15.56 6.55
C PRO A 39 4.95 -15.31 7.75
N ASN A 40 6.26 -15.44 7.54
CA ASN A 40 7.30 -15.22 8.55
C ASN A 40 8.21 -14.05 8.17
N LEU A 41 7.63 -12.99 7.60
CA LEU A 41 8.38 -11.77 7.33
C LEU A 41 8.92 -11.22 8.66
N ARG A 42 10.23 -11.22 8.78
CA ARG A 42 10.95 -10.88 10.00
C ARG A 42 12.10 -9.96 9.68
N LEU A 43 12.25 -8.89 10.44
CA LEU A 43 13.47 -8.10 10.46
C LEU A 43 14.40 -8.71 11.52
N ARG A 44 15.65 -8.97 11.14
CA ARG A 44 16.71 -9.30 12.08
C ARG A 44 17.68 -8.13 12.09
N HIS A 45 17.80 -7.45 13.21
CA HIS A 45 18.90 -6.52 13.44
C HIS A 45 20.14 -7.33 13.80
N GLU A 46 21.29 -6.97 13.22
CA GLU A 46 22.56 -7.60 13.60
C GLU A 46 22.78 -7.46 15.11
N GLY A 47 23.03 -8.58 15.79
CA GLY A 47 23.24 -8.63 17.23
C GLY A 47 21.98 -8.82 18.09
N GLU A 48 20.77 -8.73 17.53
CA GLU A 48 19.54 -8.98 18.28
C GLU A 48 19.05 -10.43 18.15
N GLN A 49 18.86 -11.13 19.27
CA GLN A 49 18.24 -12.46 19.29
C GLN A 49 16.73 -12.42 18.94
N ARG A 50 16.11 -11.25 19.04
CA ARG A 50 14.67 -11.07 18.79
C ARG A 50 14.45 -10.63 17.36
N SER A 51 13.58 -11.34 16.66
CA SER A 51 13.13 -10.96 15.33
C SER A 51 11.71 -10.40 15.43
N GLU A 52 11.50 -9.18 14.96
CA GLU A 52 10.15 -8.61 14.90
C GLU A 52 9.44 -9.13 13.65
N VAL A 53 8.22 -9.63 13.83
CA VAL A 53 7.36 -10.04 12.72
C VAL A 53 6.71 -8.79 12.13
N LEU A 54 7.03 -8.50 10.87
CA LEU A 54 6.53 -7.33 10.15
C LEU A 54 5.19 -7.57 9.48
N CYS A 55 4.45 -6.49 9.21
CA CYS A 55 3.23 -6.49 8.40
C CYS A 55 3.55 -6.46 6.91
N GLY A 56 4.50 -5.61 6.50
CA GLY A 56 4.99 -5.48 5.14
C GLY A 56 6.46 -5.11 5.13
N MET A 57 7.09 -5.21 3.96
CA MET A 57 8.45 -4.72 3.71
C MET A 57 8.65 -4.51 2.21
N THR A 58 9.15 -3.33 1.85
CA THR A 58 9.60 -3.02 0.49
C THR A 58 11.08 -3.34 0.36
N ASP A 59 11.42 -4.25 -0.55
CA ASP A 59 12.78 -4.60 -0.93
C ASP A 59 13.12 -3.91 -2.26
N PHE A 60 13.77 -2.76 -2.16
CA PHE A 60 14.19 -1.94 -3.30
C PHE A 60 15.29 -2.59 -4.14
N GLY A 61 16.07 -3.52 -3.58
CA GLY A 61 17.15 -4.19 -4.32
C GLY A 61 16.59 -5.22 -5.32
N ASN A 62 15.49 -5.87 -4.96
CA ASN A 62 14.84 -6.89 -5.80
C ASN A 62 13.52 -6.43 -6.42
N ASN A 63 13.08 -5.20 -6.16
CA ASN A 63 11.76 -4.67 -6.50
C ASN A 63 10.61 -5.57 -6.01
N ILE A 64 10.68 -6.01 -4.75
CA ILE A 64 9.66 -6.89 -4.14
C ILE A 64 8.92 -6.17 -3.03
N ILE A 65 7.60 -6.23 -3.05
CA ILE A 65 6.71 -5.88 -1.95
C ILE A 65 6.36 -7.16 -1.20
N TYR A 66 6.93 -7.35 -0.02
CA TYR A 66 6.55 -8.44 0.86
C TYR A 66 5.35 -8.03 1.72
N LEU A 67 4.31 -8.88 1.73
CA LEU A 67 3.17 -8.74 2.63
C LEU A 67 3.06 -9.97 3.52
N ASN A 68 2.76 -9.77 4.80
CA ASN A 68 2.53 -10.86 5.73
C ASN A 68 1.06 -11.33 5.69
N PRO A 69 0.72 -12.53 5.19
CA PRO A 69 -0.66 -13.01 5.19
C PRO A 69 -1.24 -13.37 6.57
N SER A 70 -0.47 -13.25 7.66
CA SER A 70 -0.90 -13.67 8.99
C SER A 70 -2.14 -12.92 9.45
N ARG A 71 -3.20 -13.68 9.78
CA ARG A 71 -4.46 -13.15 10.36
C ARG A 71 -4.27 -12.41 11.68
N ARG A 72 -3.21 -12.76 12.43
CA ARG A 72 -2.88 -12.08 13.67
C ARG A 72 -2.39 -10.64 13.43
N LYS A 73 -1.76 -10.39 12.28
CA LYS A 73 -1.27 -9.07 11.87
C LYS A 73 -2.30 -8.32 11.01
N HIS A 74 -3.00 -9.04 10.13
CA HIS A 74 -4.06 -8.52 9.28
C HIS A 74 -5.36 -9.30 9.53
N PRO A 75 -6.15 -8.90 10.55
CA PRO A 75 -7.45 -9.52 10.82
C PRO A 75 -8.39 -9.48 9.63
N THR A 76 -8.32 -8.43 8.82
CA THR A 76 -9.17 -8.23 7.64
C THR A 76 -8.38 -8.12 6.34
N SER A 77 -9.09 -8.31 5.21
CA SER A 77 -8.54 -8.03 3.88
C SER A 77 -8.16 -6.55 3.68
N ASP A 78 -8.89 -5.64 4.35
CA ASP A 78 -8.63 -4.21 4.29
C ASP A 78 -7.31 -3.87 4.99
N ASP A 79 -6.99 -4.52 6.11
CA ASP A 79 -5.70 -4.33 6.80
C ASP A 79 -4.53 -4.70 5.88
N LEU A 80 -4.65 -5.82 5.16
CA LEU A 80 -3.63 -6.27 4.22
C LEU A 80 -3.47 -5.31 3.02
N ALA A 81 -4.58 -4.78 2.51
CA ALA A 81 -4.56 -3.78 1.43
C ALA A 81 -4.02 -2.43 1.91
N LYS A 82 -4.27 -2.06 3.17
CA LYS A 82 -3.71 -0.87 3.79
C LYS A 82 -2.20 -0.98 3.95
N THR A 83 -1.69 -2.14 4.35
CA THR A 83 -0.24 -2.42 4.35
C THR A 83 0.35 -2.36 2.94
N LEU A 84 -0.35 -2.86 1.91
CA LEU A 84 0.10 -2.67 0.53
C LEU A 84 0.23 -1.18 0.17
N VAL A 85 -0.71 -0.34 0.60
CA VAL A 85 -0.63 1.11 0.41
C VAL A 85 0.55 1.74 1.15
N HIS A 86 0.86 1.26 2.36
CA HIS A 86 2.03 1.68 3.13
C HIS A 86 3.33 1.41 2.35
N GLU A 87 3.49 0.19 1.84
CA GLU A 87 4.68 -0.18 1.05
C GLU A 87 4.75 0.59 -0.29
N LEU A 88 3.62 0.81 -0.96
CA LEU A 88 3.58 1.63 -2.18
C LEU A 88 3.97 3.10 -1.92
N ALA A 89 3.69 3.63 -0.73
CA ALA A 89 4.14 4.95 -0.34
C ALA A 89 5.66 4.99 -0.15
N HIS A 90 6.27 3.92 0.39
CA HIS A 90 7.73 3.79 0.41
C HIS A 90 8.30 3.85 -1.00
N ILE A 91 7.72 3.12 -1.96
CA ILE A 91 8.17 3.14 -3.35
C ILE A 91 8.04 4.53 -3.96
N LEU A 92 6.87 5.16 -3.81
CA LEU A 92 6.57 6.43 -4.47
C LEU A 92 7.42 7.60 -3.96
N PHE A 93 7.80 7.58 -2.69
CA PHE A 93 8.44 8.73 -2.05
C PHE A 93 9.90 8.48 -1.62
N ASN A 94 10.39 7.25 -1.70
CA ASN A 94 11.78 6.92 -1.40
C ASN A 94 12.51 6.29 -2.61
N SER A 95 11.96 6.40 -3.83
CA SER A 95 12.68 6.01 -5.05
C SER A 95 13.88 6.93 -5.27
N SER A 96 15.03 6.31 -5.54
CA SER A 96 16.41 6.76 -5.38
C SER A 96 16.91 7.96 -6.20
N GLU A 97 16.04 8.83 -6.74
CA GLU A 97 16.48 9.93 -7.60
C GLU A 97 16.63 11.27 -6.86
N ASP A 98 15.95 11.44 -5.73
CA ASP A 98 16.11 12.60 -4.86
C ASP A 98 16.53 12.08 -3.47
N ASP A 99 17.66 12.55 -2.92
CA ASP A 99 18.21 12.20 -1.59
C ASP A 99 17.26 12.45 -0.38
N LYS A 100 15.98 12.71 -0.64
CA LYS A 100 14.95 13.01 0.35
C LYS A 100 14.14 11.76 0.65
N PHE A 101 14.71 10.89 1.47
CA PHE A 101 13.96 9.81 2.10
C PHE A 101 12.83 10.37 2.99
N VAL A 102 11.59 10.01 2.68
CA VAL A 102 10.46 10.22 3.57
C VAL A 102 10.59 9.27 4.75
N SER A 103 10.67 9.86 5.95
CA SER A 103 10.74 9.10 7.20
C SER A 103 9.57 8.14 7.34
N HIS A 104 9.80 6.98 7.96
CA HIS A 104 8.75 5.98 8.18
C HIS A 104 7.54 6.54 8.97
N ARG A 105 7.77 7.50 9.88
CA ARG A 105 6.70 8.24 10.57
C ARG A 105 5.78 8.98 9.59
N ASN A 106 6.33 9.60 8.55
CA ASN A 106 5.55 10.31 7.54
C ASN A 106 4.83 9.33 6.61
N ILE A 107 5.41 8.16 6.34
CA ILE A 107 4.72 7.09 5.60
C ILE A 107 3.46 6.64 6.35
N TYR A 108 3.52 6.44 7.67
CA TYR A 108 2.31 6.17 8.47
C TYR A 108 1.26 7.29 8.40
N GLN A 109 1.66 8.55 8.22
CA GLN A 109 0.71 9.64 8.02
C GLN A 109 0.06 9.58 6.64
N ILE A 110 0.85 9.27 5.60
CA ILE A 110 0.39 9.11 4.22
C ILE A 110 -0.58 7.93 4.11
N GLU A 111 -0.31 6.81 4.78
CA GLU A 111 -1.17 5.60 4.80
C GLU A 111 -2.62 5.91 5.19
N LYS A 112 -2.86 6.94 6.01
CA LYS A 112 -4.21 7.40 6.39
C LYS A 112 -5.06 7.83 5.20
N ILE A 113 -4.46 8.09 4.04
CA ILE A 113 -5.19 8.35 2.78
C ILE A 113 -6.10 7.17 2.38
N TRP A 114 -5.80 5.95 2.84
CA TRP A 114 -6.66 4.78 2.70
C TRP A 114 -8.09 5.04 3.16
N ASP A 115 -8.26 5.75 4.27
CA ASP A 115 -9.57 6.03 4.86
C ASP A 115 -10.42 6.92 3.95
N ARG A 116 -9.78 7.65 3.03
CA ARG A 116 -10.42 8.48 1.99
C ARG A 116 -10.65 7.76 0.67
N PHE A 117 -10.12 6.56 0.46
CA PHE A 117 -10.40 5.78 -0.74
C PHE A 117 -11.86 5.35 -0.79
N SER A 118 -12.47 5.52 -1.95
CA SER A 118 -13.77 4.93 -2.27
C SER A 118 -13.71 3.41 -2.21
N GLU A 119 -14.86 2.77 -2.01
CA GLU A 119 -14.95 1.31 -1.97
C GLU A 119 -14.41 0.66 -3.25
N ASN A 120 -14.63 1.28 -4.41
CA ASN A 120 -14.11 0.82 -5.70
C ASN A 120 -12.58 0.89 -5.77
N GLN A 121 -11.96 1.95 -5.22
CA GLN A 121 -10.50 2.06 -5.15
C GLN A 121 -9.90 1.00 -4.23
N ARG A 122 -10.51 0.78 -3.06
CA ARG A 122 -10.08 -0.28 -2.12
C ARG A 122 -10.21 -1.66 -2.75
N LYS A 123 -11.32 -1.96 -3.42
CA LYS A 123 -11.54 -3.21 -4.17
C LYS A 123 -10.51 -3.39 -5.29
N ALA A 124 -10.16 -2.33 -6.01
CA ALA A 124 -9.16 -2.36 -7.06
C ALA A 124 -7.76 -2.70 -6.51
N LEU A 125 -7.33 -2.07 -5.42
CA LEU A 125 -6.05 -2.38 -4.78
C LEU A 125 -6.03 -3.81 -4.22
N LEU A 126 -7.11 -4.22 -3.53
CA LEU A 126 -7.24 -5.58 -3.02
C LEU A 126 -7.18 -6.62 -4.15
N SER A 127 -7.54 -6.25 -5.39
CA SER A 127 -7.50 -7.15 -6.54
C SER A 127 -6.10 -7.69 -6.88
N PHE A 128 -5.05 -6.94 -6.53
CA PHE A 128 -3.65 -7.34 -6.72
C PHE A 128 -3.14 -8.36 -5.69
N ILE A 129 -3.84 -8.50 -4.56
CA ILE A 129 -3.51 -9.51 -3.55
C ILE A 129 -4.19 -10.84 -3.93
N PRO A 130 -3.49 -11.99 -3.98
CA PRO A 130 -4.11 -13.25 -4.37
C PRO A 130 -5.32 -13.64 -3.50
N LYS A 131 -6.42 -14.09 -4.11
CA LYS A 131 -7.69 -14.40 -3.43
C LYS A 131 -7.52 -15.36 -2.24
N LYS A 132 -6.59 -16.31 -2.31
CA LYS A 132 -6.31 -17.28 -1.22
C LYS A 132 -5.86 -16.63 0.09
N TYR A 133 -5.34 -15.40 0.04
CA TYR A 133 -4.89 -14.64 1.21
C TYR A 133 -5.89 -13.57 1.66
N ARG A 134 -6.98 -13.37 0.90
CA ARG A 134 -8.04 -12.45 1.30
C ARG A 134 -8.89 -13.11 2.37
N GLN A 135 -9.10 -12.41 3.48
CA GLN A 135 -9.99 -12.86 4.54
C GLN A 135 -11.44 -12.71 4.09
N LYS A 136 -12.25 -13.75 4.34
CA LYS A 136 -13.70 -13.67 4.22
C LYS A 136 -14.20 -12.75 5.34
N LYS A 137 -15.08 -11.81 4.99
CA LYS A 137 -15.83 -11.02 5.97
C LYS A 137 -16.66 -11.94 6.85
#